data_AF-A0A127SMM4-F1
#
_entry.id   AF-A0A127SMM4-F1
#
_cell.length_a   1.000
_cell.length_b   1.000
_cell.length_c   1.000
_cell.angle_alpha   90.00
_cell.angle_beta   90.00
_cell.angle_gamma   90.00
#
_symmetry.space_group_name_H-M   'P 1'
#
loop_
_entity.id
_entity.type
_entity.pdbx_description
1 polymer ?
#
loop_
_entity_poly.entity_id
_entity_poly.type
_entity_poly.pdbx_seq_one_letter_code
_entity_poly.pdbx_strand_id
1 'polypeptide(L)'
;HDGALLTYAAVLEAEKPETLHRACELLQDMDNYQRITEDAYGYGQQRLQETLGLDDEAIYELDGYIDFEKYGQDCMENDCVTETEFGLLRRLEPPFPEQTQGQQMI
;
A
#
# COMPACT_ATOMS: atom_id res chain seq x y z
N HIS A 1 -18.24 -5.66 8.72
CA HIS A 1 -16.99 -5.72 7.95
C HIS A 1 -15.96 -4.91 8.70
N ASP A 2 -14.96 -5.57 9.27
CA ASP A 2 -13.92 -4.97 10.11
C ASP A 2 -12.79 -4.33 9.28
N GLY A 3 -13.10 -3.89 8.05
CA GLY A 3 -12.10 -3.44 7.08
C GLY A 3 -11.24 -2.29 7.61
N ALA A 4 -11.87 -1.28 8.22
CA ALA A 4 -11.14 -0.16 8.80
C ALA A 4 -10.26 -0.57 9.99
N LEU A 5 -10.72 -1.51 10.83
CA LEU A 5 -9.95 -2.01 11.96
C LEU A 5 -8.72 -2.80 11.50
N LEU A 6 -8.88 -3.66 10.49
CA LEU A 6 -7.78 -4.43 9.91
C LEU A 6 -6.77 -3.54 9.19
N THR A 7 -7.23 -2.51 8.46
CA THR A 7 -6.34 -1.51 7.88
C THR A 7 -5.55 -0.79 8.97
N TYR A 8 -6.20 -0.34 10.04
CA TYR A 8 -5.48 0.32 11.13
C TYR A 8 -4.49 -0.60 11.84
N ALA A 9 -4.84 -1.89 12.03
CA ALA A 9 -3.92 -2.88 12.58
C ALA A 9 -2.67 -3.07 11.70
N ALA A 10 -2.86 -3.18 10.37
CA ALA A 10 -1.76 -3.22 9.41
C ALA A 10 -0.89 -1.95 9.49
N VAL A 11 -1.51 -0.77 9.59
CA VAL A 11 -0.80 0.51 9.72
C VAL A 11 0.06 0.54 10.98
N LEU A 12 -0.47 0.08 12.12
CA LEU A 12 0.30 0.01 13.36
C LEU A 12 1.48 -0.96 13.28
N GLU A 13 1.32 -2.08 12.58
CA GLU A 13 2.39 -3.07 12.39
C GLU A 13 3.49 -2.55 11.46
N ALA A 14 3.11 -1.89 10.37
CA ALA A 14 4.03 -1.29 9.41
C ALA A 14 4.78 -0.09 10.00
N GLU A 15 4.06 0.81 10.70
CA GLU A 15 4.62 2.09 11.17
C GLU A 15 5.25 2.02 12.57
N LYS A 16 4.92 0.99 13.37
CA LYS A 16 5.46 0.73 14.73
C LYS A 16 5.56 2.00 15.61
N PRO A 17 4.46 2.73 15.86
CA PRO A 17 4.51 3.97 16.62
C PRO A 17 4.95 3.73 18.07
N GLU A 18 5.93 4.51 18.54
CA GLU A 18 6.44 4.41 19.91
C GLU A 18 5.50 5.02 20.97
N THR A 19 4.49 5.81 20.54
CA THR A 19 3.57 6.50 21.44
C THR A 19 2.12 6.33 21.03
N LEU A 20 1.21 6.34 22.00
CA LEU A 20 -0.24 6.38 21.75
C LEU A 20 -0.66 7.61 20.96
N HIS A 21 0.03 8.75 21.16
CA HIS A 21 -0.22 9.95 20.39
C HIS A 21 0.03 9.72 18.91
N ARG A 22 1.18 9.13 18.55
CA ARG A 22 1.51 8.80 17.16
C ARG A 22 0.55 7.78 16.57
N ALA A 23 0.13 6.78 17.35
CA ALA A 23 -0.90 5.83 16.93
C ALA A 23 -2.23 6.55 16.58
N CYS A 24 -2.67 7.50 17.42
CA CYS A 24 -3.86 8.31 17.16
C CYS A 24 -3.72 9.23 15.94
N GLU A 25 -2.52 9.70 15.60
CA GLU A 25 -2.28 10.44 14.35
C GLU A 25 -2.45 9.52 13.13
N LEU A 26 -1.88 8.31 13.17
CA LEU A 26 -2.05 7.32 12.10
C LEU A 26 -3.51 6.92 11.88
N LEU A 27 -4.31 6.86 12.96
CA LEU A 27 -5.75 6.62 12.86
C LEU A 27 -6.50 7.75 12.13
N GLN A 28 -6.03 9.00 12.27
CA GLN A 28 -6.61 10.17 11.62
C GLN A 28 -6.19 10.29 10.15
N ASP A 29 -5.03 9.71 9.79
CA ASP A 29 -4.45 9.69 8.44
C ASP A 29 -4.78 8.38 7.69
N MET A 30 -5.87 7.70 8.08
CA MET A 30 -6.23 6.39 7.52
C MET A 30 -6.48 6.39 6.01
N ASP A 31 -6.91 7.52 5.47
CA ASP A 31 -7.11 7.78 4.05
C ASP A 31 -5.81 7.82 3.24
N ASN A 32 -4.66 7.99 3.89
CA ASN A 32 -3.35 7.87 3.28
C ASN A 32 -2.88 6.41 3.14
N TYR A 33 -3.66 5.44 3.63
CA TYR A 33 -3.30 4.03 3.57
C TYR A 33 -4.36 3.24 2.81
N GLN A 34 -3.89 2.29 2.01
CA GLN A 34 -4.74 1.32 1.36
C GLN A 34 -4.28 -0.08 1.70
N ARG A 35 -5.21 -0.87 2.22
CA ARG A 35 -5.02 -2.31 2.37
C ARG A 35 -5.37 -2.98 1.04
N ILE A 36 -4.42 -3.74 0.50
CA ILE A 36 -4.59 -4.48 -0.74
C ILE A 36 -5.14 -5.86 -0.37
N THR A 37 -6.28 -6.23 -0.95
CA THR A 37 -6.96 -7.50 -0.67
C THR A 37 -6.76 -8.54 -1.77
N GLU A 38 -6.27 -8.09 -2.90
CA GLU A 38 -6.00 -8.83 -4.12
C GLU A 38 -4.56 -9.36 -4.11
N ASP A 39 -4.30 -10.34 -4.98
CA ASP A 39 -2.95 -10.72 -5.34
C ASP A 39 -2.32 -9.70 -6.30
N ALA A 40 -1.09 -9.97 -6.74
CA ALA A 40 -0.41 -9.10 -7.68
C ALA A 40 -1.19 -8.90 -8.99
N TYR A 41 -1.92 -9.91 -9.46
CA TYR A 41 -2.75 -9.78 -10.66
C TYR A 41 -3.84 -8.73 -10.47
N GLY A 42 -4.66 -8.88 -9.42
CA GLY A 42 -5.74 -7.91 -9.14
C GLY A 42 -5.22 -6.53 -8.78
N TYR A 43 -4.09 -6.46 -8.07
CA TYR A 43 -3.43 -5.18 -7.78
C TYR A 43 -2.93 -4.49 -9.06
N GLY A 44 -2.36 -5.24 -10.01
CA GLY A 44 -1.94 -4.71 -11.30
C GLY A 44 -3.11 -4.09 -12.09
N GLN A 45 -4.27 -4.75 -12.09
CA GLN A 45 -5.49 -4.19 -12.68
C GLN A 45 -5.90 -2.88 -11.99
N GLN A 46 -6.00 -2.88 -10.66
CA GLN A 46 -6.36 -1.71 -9.87
C GLN A 46 -5.41 -0.53 -10.11
N ARG A 47 -4.09 -0.78 -10.13
CA ARG A 47 -3.09 0.26 -10.39
C ARG A 47 -3.21 0.87 -11.77
N LEU A 48 -3.57 0.07 -12.77
CA LEU A 48 -3.77 0.58 -14.11
C LEU A 48 -5.03 1.45 -14.20
N GLN A 49 -6.12 1.03 -13.54
CA GLN A 49 -7.35 1.83 -13.42
C GLN A 49 -7.08 3.20 -12.77
N GLU A 50 -6.40 3.22 -11.63
CA GLU A 50 -6.07 4.46 -10.93
C GLU A 50 -5.17 5.39 -11.76
N THR A 51 -4.17 4.82 -12.45
CA THR A 51 -3.16 5.58 -13.17
C THR A 51 -3.70 6.20 -14.45
N LEU A 52 -4.59 5.47 -15.15
CA LEU A 52 -5.09 5.86 -16.47
C LEU A 52 -6.58 6.26 -16.46
N GLY A 53 -7.26 6.15 -15.32
CA GLY A 53 -8.69 6.43 -15.19
C GLY A 53 -9.56 5.44 -15.97
N LEU A 54 -9.14 4.17 -16.04
CA LEU A 54 -9.86 3.12 -16.76
C LEU A 54 -10.98 2.51 -15.91
N ASP A 55 -12.07 2.12 -16.56
CA ASP A 55 -13.12 1.30 -15.95
C ASP A 55 -12.81 -0.20 -16.12
N ASP A 56 -13.68 -1.05 -15.57
CA ASP A 56 -13.51 -2.51 -15.62
C ASP A 56 -13.59 -3.06 -17.05
N GLU A 57 -14.37 -2.43 -17.93
CA GLU A 57 -14.52 -2.84 -19.33
C GLU A 57 -13.22 -2.60 -20.09
N ALA A 58 -12.60 -1.44 -19.93
CA ALA A 58 -11.31 -1.13 -20.52
C ALA A 58 -10.17 -2.03 -19.98
N ILE A 59 -10.20 -2.42 -18.71
CA ILE A 59 -9.24 -3.39 -18.17
C ILE A 59 -9.45 -4.77 -18.80
N TYR A 60 -10.70 -5.20 -18.97
CA TYR A 60 -11.01 -6.49 -19.60
C TYR A 60 -10.55 -6.53 -21.06
N GLU A 61 -10.66 -5.42 -21.81
CA GLU A 61 -10.13 -5.35 -23.18
C GLU A 61 -8.60 -5.48 -23.27
N LEU A 62 -7.89 -5.13 -22.20
CA LEU A 62 -6.43 -5.26 -22.10
C LEU A 62 -5.99 -6.67 -21.66
N ASP A 63 -6.93 -7.54 -21.28
CA ASP A 63 -6.65 -8.93 -20.96
C ASP A 63 -6.03 -9.64 -22.17
N GLY A 64 -4.87 -10.25 -21.97
CA GLY A 64 -4.06 -10.86 -23.02
C GLY A 64 -3.08 -9.94 -23.77
N TYR A 65 -3.15 -8.61 -23.57
CA TYR A 65 -2.14 -7.67 -24.06
C TYR A 65 -1.14 -7.25 -22.97
N ILE A 66 -1.61 -7.24 -21.72
CA ILE A 66 -0.82 -6.87 -20.56
C ILE A 66 -0.68 -8.09 -19.65
N ASP A 67 0.54 -8.31 -19.15
CA ASP A 67 0.80 -9.24 -18.05
C ASP A 67 0.51 -8.51 -16.73
N PHE A 68 -0.74 -8.59 -16.25
CA PHE A 68 -1.18 -7.89 -15.05
C PHE A 68 -0.48 -8.38 -13.79
N GLU A 69 -0.13 -9.66 -13.70
CA GLU A 69 0.59 -10.21 -12.55
C GLU A 69 1.98 -9.59 -12.46
N LYS A 70 2.72 -9.56 -13.57
CA LYS A 70 4.03 -8.91 -13.62
C LYS A 70 3.95 -7.41 -13.36
N TYR A 71 3.02 -6.72 -14.01
CA TYR A 71 2.83 -5.29 -13.80
C TYR A 71 2.48 -4.97 -12.35
N GLY A 72 1.62 -5.78 -11.73
CA GLY A 72 1.26 -5.64 -10.33
C GLY A 72 2.42 -5.87 -9.37
N GLN A 73 3.30 -6.86 -9.63
CA GLN A 73 4.53 -7.06 -8.86
C GLN A 73 5.43 -5.81 -8.91
N ASP A 74 5.67 -5.28 -10.11
CA ASP A 74 6.47 -4.06 -10.31
C ASP A 74 5.82 -2.85 -9.59
N CYS A 75 4.49 -2.73 -9.64
CA CYS A 75 3.78 -1.69 -8.90
C CYS A 75 3.86 -1.88 -7.38
N MET A 76 3.79 -3.12 -6.87
CA MET A 76 3.90 -3.38 -5.43
C MET A 76 5.26 -2.95 -4.90
N GLU A 77 6.32 -3.21 -5.65
CA GLU A 77 7.67 -2.75 -5.33
C GLU A 77 7.76 -1.22 -5.36
N ASN A 78 7.26 -0.58 -6.44
CA ASN A 78 7.30 0.87 -6.59
C ASN A 78 6.48 1.62 -5.53
N ASP A 79 5.34 1.06 -5.12
CA ASP A 79 4.44 1.66 -4.14
C ASP A 79 4.82 1.30 -2.68
N CYS A 80 5.97 0.65 -2.48
CA CYS A 80 6.48 0.21 -1.17
C CYS A 80 5.46 -0.63 -0.38
N VAL A 81 4.77 -1.56 -1.06
CA VAL A 81 3.79 -2.44 -0.42
C VAL A 81 4.48 -3.27 0.65
N THR A 82 3.93 -3.22 1.86
CA THR A 82 4.44 -3.93 3.04
C THR A 82 3.50 -5.06 3.41
N GLU A 83 4.05 -6.26 3.64
CA GLU A 83 3.32 -7.38 4.20
C GLU A 83 3.17 -7.22 5.71
N THR A 84 1.95 -7.39 6.21
CA THR A 84 1.59 -7.36 7.63
C THR A 84 0.77 -8.60 7.98
N GLU A 85 0.64 -8.94 9.25
CA GLU A 85 -0.26 -10.00 9.73
C GLU A 85 -1.73 -9.77 9.34
N PHE A 86 -2.07 -8.53 8.98
CA PHE A 86 -3.43 -8.09 8.63
C PHE A 86 -3.62 -7.90 7.11
N GLY A 87 -2.62 -8.27 6.29
CA GLY A 87 -2.64 -8.20 4.84
C GLY A 87 -1.58 -7.27 4.26
N LEU A 88 -1.66 -7.03 2.95
CA LEU A 88 -0.76 -6.13 2.23
C LEU A 88 -1.21 -4.68 2.43
N LEU A 89 -0.26 -3.78 2.65
CA LEU A 89 -0.52 -2.38 2.92
C LEU A 89 0.37 -1.49 2.04
N ARG A 90 -0.22 -0.45 1.46
CA ARG A 90 0.55 0.66 0.86
C ARG A 90 0.15 2.00 1.46
N ARG A 91 1.07 2.95 1.36
CA ARG A 91 0.85 4.36 1.70
C ARG A 91 0.81 5.19 0.43
N LEU A 92 -0.13 6.12 0.32
CA LEU A 92 -0.42 6.84 -0.93
C LEU A 92 0.52 8.03 -1.16
N GLU A 93 0.87 8.79 -0.11
CA GLU A 93 1.77 9.95 -0.18
C GLU A 93 3.12 9.69 0.54
N PRO A 94 4.27 10.18 -0.01
CA PRO A 94 5.58 9.98 0.60
C PRO A 94 5.85 10.91 1.82
N PRO A 95 6.77 10.58 2.77
CA PRO A 95 7.51 9.32 2.92
C PRO A 95 7.47 8.69 4.33
N PHE A 96 8.08 7.50 4.43
CA PHE A 96 8.99 7.18 5.53
C PHE A 96 10.43 7.56 5.15
N PRO A 97 11.12 8.41 5.93
CA PRO A 97 12.58 8.41 6.03
C PRO A 97 13.04 7.35 7.06
N GLU A 98 14.17 6.70 6.83
CA GLU A 98 14.93 6.04 7.90
C GLU A 98 15.12 7.03 9.06
N GLN A 99 14.85 6.58 10.30
CA GLN A 99 15.63 7.10 11.41
C GLN A 99 17.09 6.66 11.17
N THR A 100 17.91 7.50 10.55
CA THR A 100 19.36 7.35 10.58
C THR A 100 19.87 7.59 12.01
N GLN A 101 19.65 6.65 12.92
CA GLN A 101 20.55 6.44 14.05
C GLN A 101 21.75 5.65 13.53
N GLY A 102 22.69 6.35 12.89
CA GLY A 102 23.85 5.66 12.32
C GLY A 102 24.80 6.47 11.45
N GLN A 103 24.96 7.77 11.65
CA GLN A 103 26.18 8.45 11.20
C GLN A 103 26.87 9.08 12.41
N GLN A 104 27.81 8.28 12.95
CA GLN A 104 28.81 8.73 13.90
C GLN A 104 29.58 9.93 13.33
N MET A 105 29.87 10.85 14.23
CA MET A 105 30.80 11.95 14.06
C MET A 105 32.15 11.47 13.51
N ILE A 106 32.70 12.23 12.56
CA ILE A 106 34.14 12.43 12.39
C ILE A 106 34.42 13.93 12.29
#